data_AF-A0A2D8HVH3-F1
#
_entry.id   AF-A0A2D8HVH3-F1
#
_cell.length_a   1.000
_cell.length_b   1.000
_cell.length_c   1.000
_cell.angle_alpha   90.00
_cell.angle_beta   90.00
_cell.angle_gamma   90.00
#
_symmetry.space_group_name_H-M   'P 1'
#
loop_
_entity.id
_entity.type
_entity.pdbx_description
1 polymer ?
#
loop_
_entity_poly.entity_id
_entity_poly.type
_entity_poly.pdbx_seq_one_letter_code
_entity_poly.pdbx_strand_id
1 'polypeptide(L)'
;NDIKRFIEEPARLYFNWRLDTYFSRNSEDLDDSEAFVMDNLQSWSLTTRLVDAGKRALLGGAGIEASLLKELNRIKREGALGIGAIAEQNGFLLLEQSQEILETYQQSIAGYSGVNEFPVEVFFEHSGLTIDDTLTGLHTNESGERLWVVTSASNIAAKNGKGINSGGWKHASAYYLGLLLLNLQKPTRLLIVSKGGCQLQVAPVPAELAVQQLEQILELVALSAQQPQPMHLDVAMTWLSAMDKNGQDEMLAHEAARQKYEEEGFQDPALVTKSDYCGRVAESYQAIQASPHFRRFMDELYDPMRLTLVPEDKS
;
A
#
# COMPACT_ATOMS: atom_id res chain seq x y z
N ASN A 1 6.83 -9.91 -2.13
CA ASN A 1 5.73 -9.84 -1.13
C ASN A 1 6.20 -9.72 0.32
N ASP A 2 7.26 -10.42 0.72
CA ASP A 2 7.71 -10.42 2.12
C ASP A 2 8.21 -9.07 2.61
N ILE A 3 9.02 -8.37 1.81
CA ILE A 3 9.54 -7.04 2.20
C ILE A 3 8.39 -6.03 2.35
N LYS A 4 7.35 -6.10 1.49
CA LYS A 4 6.16 -5.23 1.61
C LYS A 4 5.47 -5.41 2.97
N ARG A 5 5.37 -6.64 3.47
CA ARG A 5 4.79 -6.95 4.80
C ARG A 5 5.75 -6.63 5.94
N PHE A 6 7.07 -6.76 5.71
CA PHE A 6 8.10 -6.34 6.66
C PHE A 6 8.05 -4.83 6.92
N ILE A 7 7.80 -3.99 5.90
CA ILE A 7 7.65 -2.55 6.10
C ILE A 7 6.50 -2.25 7.07
N GLU A 8 5.39 -2.99 6.98
CA GLU A 8 4.25 -2.84 7.89
C GLU A 8 4.60 -3.27 9.33
N GLU A 9 5.13 -4.48 9.50
CA GLU A 9 5.50 -5.05 10.79
C GLU A 9 6.85 -5.79 10.72
N PRO A 10 7.98 -5.11 11.02
CA PRO A 10 9.31 -5.71 10.91
C PRO A 10 9.52 -7.01 11.71
N ALA A 11 8.86 -7.16 12.87
CA ALA A 11 8.89 -8.38 13.67
C ALA A 11 8.39 -9.62 12.91
N ARG A 12 7.47 -9.45 11.94
CA ARG A 12 6.87 -10.53 11.16
C ARG A 12 7.91 -11.39 10.45
N LEU A 13 8.98 -10.77 9.97
CA LEU A 13 10.01 -11.46 9.20
C LEU A 13 10.74 -12.51 10.05
N TYR A 14 11.06 -12.19 11.30
CA TYR A 14 11.66 -13.15 12.24
C TYR A 14 10.76 -14.37 12.45
N PHE A 15 9.49 -14.15 12.78
CA PHE A 15 8.56 -15.25 13.05
C PHE A 15 8.34 -16.13 11.82
N ASN A 16 8.14 -15.53 10.65
CA ASN A 16 7.87 -16.29 9.42
C ASN A 16 9.12 -17.02 8.92
N TRP A 17 10.27 -16.35 8.81
CA TRP A 17 11.46 -16.95 8.21
C TRP A 17 12.25 -17.81 9.19
N ARG A 18 12.34 -17.42 10.47
CA ARG A 18 13.19 -18.12 11.45
C ARG A 18 12.43 -19.18 12.23
N LEU A 19 11.17 -18.91 12.56
CA LEU A 19 10.36 -19.78 13.43
C LEU A 19 9.26 -20.52 12.68
N ASP A 20 9.07 -20.27 11.38
CA ASP A 20 7.96 -20.81 10.57
C ASP A 20 6.59 -20.63 11.27
N THR A 21 6.43 -19.50 11.96
CA THR A 21 5.26 -19.19 12.77
C THR A 21 4.48 -18.06 12.13
N TYR A 22 3.23 -18.34 11.76
CA TYR A 22 2.33 -17.37 11.14
C TYR A 22 1.21 -17.03 12.11
N PHE A 23 1.20 -15.78 12.57
CA PHE A 23 0.05 -15.22 13.23
C PHE A 23 -0.85 -14.66 12.14
N SER A 24 -1.92 -15.39 11.85
CA SER A 24 -3.15 -14.80 11.35
C SER A 24 -4.05 -14.63 12.57
N ARG A 25 -4.50 -13.41 12.86
CA ARG A 25 -5.89 -13.32 13.31
C ARG A 25 -6.72 -13.84 12.16
N ASN A 26 -7.01 -15.13 12.18
CA ASN A 26 -8.11 -15.67 11.42
C ASN A 26 -9.33 -14.83 11.82
N SER A 27 -9.70 -13.87 10.98
CA SER A 27 -11.11 -13.61 10.73
C SER A 27 -11.66 -14.79 9.92
N GLU A 28 -11.42 -16.01 10.39
CA GLU A 28 -12.40 -17.08 10.29
C GLU A 28 -13.34 -16.81 11.47
N ASP A 29 -14.04 -15.68 11.43
CA ASP A 29 -15.42 -15.74 11.83
C ASP A 29 -16.00 -16.77 10.86
N LEU A 30 -16.23 -17.98 11.38
CA LEU A 30 -17.12 -18.93 10.74
C LEU A 30 -18.41 -18.15 10.50
N ASP A 31 -18.56 -17.68 9.27
CA ASP A 31 -19.69 -16.88 8.80
C ASP A 31 -20.90 -17.81 8.71
N ASP A 32 -21.41 -18.17 9.89
CA ASP A 32 -22.71 -18.83 10.09
C ASP A 32 -23.83 -17.76 10.08
N SER A 33 -23.49 -16.51 9.73
CA SER A 33 -24.45 -15.50 9.30
C SER A 33 -24.58 -15.52 7.78
N GLU A 34 -25.75 -15.88 7.27
CA GLU A 34 -26.14 -15.51 5.91
C GLU A 34 -25.80 -14.03 5.69
N ALA A 35 -24.89 -13.72 4.76
CA ALA A 35 -24.34 -12.38 4.53
C ALA A 35 -25.43 -11.40 4.04
N PHE A 36 -26.18 -10.82 4.96
CA PHE A 36 -27.21 -9.82 4.65
C PHE A 36 -26.62 -8.43 4.37
N VAL A 37 -25.37 -8.17 4.75
CA VAL A 37 -24.67 -6.89 4.55
C VAL A 37 -23.25 -7.14 4.04
N MET A 38 -22.90 -6.49 2.94
CA MET A 38 -21.53 -6.52 2.39
C MET A 38 -20.60 -5.76 3.33
N ASP A 39 -19.61 -6.45 3.88
CA ASP A 39 -18.61 -5.81 4.73
C ASP A 39 -17.57 -4.99 3.90
N ASN A 40 -16.72 -4.25 4.60
CA ASN A 40 -15.71 -3.40 3.96
C ASN A 40 -14.64 -4.19 3.19
N LEU A 41 -14.31 -5.42 3.62
CA LEU A 41 -13.31 -6.26 2.95
C LEU A 41 -13.88 -6.86 1.66
N GLN A 42 -15.12 -7.34 1.70
CA GLN A 42 -15.86 -7.81 0.55
C GLN A 42 -16.01 -6.68 -0.47
N SER A 43 -16.45 -5.49 -0.04
CA SER A 43 -16.56 -4.32 -0.92
C SER A 43 -15.22 -3.99 -1.59
N TRP A 44 -14.13 -3.97 -0.82
CA TRP A 44 -12.79 -3.72 -1.36
C TRP A 44 -12.35 -4.77 -2.41
N SER A 45 -12.58 -6.06 -2.13
CA SER A 45 -12.23 -7.16 -3.03
C SER A 45 -13.02 -7.10 -4.34
N LEU A 46 -14.33 -6.84 -4.25
CA LEU A 46 -15.21 -6.75 -5.42
C LEU A 46 -14.91 -5.52 -6.28
N THR A 47 -14.63 -4.36 -5.67
CA THR A 47 -14.19 -3.16 -6.41
C THR A 47 -12.87 -3.42 -7.13
N THR A 48 -11.90 -4.08 -6.49
CA THR A 48 -10.62 -4.45 -7.12
C THR A 48 -10.85 -5.33 -8.36
N ARG A 49 -11.72 -6.33 -8.25
CA ARG A 49 -12.10 -7.22 -9.36
C ARG A 49 -12.72 -6.47 -10.54
N LEU A 50 -13.63 -5.54 -10.27
CA LEU A 50 -14.27 -4.71 -11.29
C LEU A 50 -13.26 -3.78 -11.98
N VAL A 51 -12.39 -3.11 -11.22
CA VAL A 51 -11.32 -2.27 -11.76
C VAL A 51 -10.38 -3.08 -12.67
N ASP A 52 -9.97 -4.27 -12.25
CA ASP A 52 -9.11 -5.14 -13.08
C ASP A 52 -9.79 -5.62 -14.36
N ALA A 53 -11.10 -5.87 -14.33
CA ALA A 53 -11.88 -6.17 -15.53
C ALA A 53 -12.00 -4.97 -16.47
N GLY A 54 -12.20 -3.76 -15.93
CA GLY A 54 -12.25 -2.52 -16.70
C GLY A 54 -10.91 -2.17 -17.34
N LYS A 55 -9.79 -2.31 -16.61
CA LYS A 55 -8.44 -2.07 -17.13
C LYS A 55 -8.11 -3.00 -18.29
N ARG A 56 -8.37 -4.30 -18.14
CA ARG A 56 -8.15 -5.28 -19.21
C ARG A 56 -8.97 -4.95 -20.45
N ALA A 57 -10.23 -4.53 -20.28
CA ALA A 57 -11.07 -4.11 -21.40
C ALA A 57 -10.48 -2.88 -22.10
N LEU A 58 -10.14 -1.83 -21.34
CA LEU A 58 -9.56 -0.60 -21.87
C LEU A 58 -8.27 -0.87 -22.66
N LEU A 59 -7.33 -1.61 -22.08
CA LEU A 59 -6.04 -1.93 -22.72
C LEU A 59 -6.19 -2.86 -23.92
N GLY A 60 -7.22 -3.72 -23.93
CA GLY A 60 -7.58 -4.58 -25.06
C GLY A 60 -8.41 -3.87 -26.15
N GLY A 61 -8.67 -2.56 -26.03
CA GLY A 61 -9.48 -1.80 -26.99
C GLY A 61 -10.99 -2.09 -26.91
N ALA A 62 -11.46 -2.72 -25.83
CA ALA A 62 -12.87 -3.01 -25.58
C ALA A 62 -13.52 -1.93 -24.70
N GLY A 63 -14.85 -1.84 -24.74
CA GLY A 63 -15.61 -0.88 -23.92
C GLY A 63 -15.57 -1.22 -22.43
N ILE A 64 -15.16 -0.24 -21.60
CA ILE A 64 -15.10 -0.36 -20.14
C ILE A 64 -16.48 -0.71 -19.56
N GLU A 65 -17.52 0.03 -19.94
CA GLU A 65 -18.87 -0.12 -19.40
C GLU A 65 -19.42 -1.54 -19.59
N ALA A 66 -19.30 -2.09 -20.81
CA ALA A 66 -19.74 -3.45 -21.10
C ALA A 66 -18.98 -4.51 -20.28
N SER A 67 -17.68 -4.29 -20.03
CA SER A 67 -16.86 -5.19 -19.19
C SER A 67 -17.29 -5.14 -17.72
N LEU A 68 -17.51 -3.94 -17.18
CA LEU A 68 -17.98 -3.74 -15.81
C LEU A 68 -19.34 -4.39 -15.59
N LEU A 69 -20.30 -4.20 -16.51
CA LEU A 69 -21.62 -4.83 -16.42
C LEU A 69 -21.52 -6.36 -16.50
N LYS A 70 -20.63 -6.90 -17.35
CA LYS A 70 -20.41 -8.34 -17.46
C LYS A 70 -19.84 -8.92 -16.16
N GLU A 71 -18.85 -8.28 -15.57
CA GLU A 71 -18.24 -8.72 -14.31
C GLU A 71 -19.20 -8.54 -13.13
N LEU A 72 -19.96 -7.44 -13.06
CA LEU A 72 -20.99 -7.26 -12.04
C LEU A 72 -22.06 -8.37 -12.11
N ASN A 73 -22.53 -8.73 -13.31
CA ASN A 73 -23.46 -9.84 -13.48
C ASN A 73 -22.88 -11.18 -13.02
N ARG A 74 -21.56 -11.37 -13.16
CA ARG A 74 -20.86 -12.54 -12.64
C ARG A 74 -20.85 -12.53 -11.10
N ILE A 75 -20.47 -11.42 -10.48
CA ILE A 75 -20.50 -11.23 -9.02
C ILE A 75 -21.92 -11.48 -8.47
N LYS A 76 -22.96 -10.97 -9.16
CA LYS A 76 -24.37 -11.19 -8.79
C LYS A 76 -24.74 -12.68 -8.80
N ARG A 77 -24.31 -13.44 -9.81
CA ARG A 77 -24.56 -14.89 -9.89
C ARG A 77 -23.79 -15.71 -8.84
N GLU A 78 -22.67 -15.18 -8.35
CA GLU A 78 -21.90 -15.75 -7.25
C GLU A 78 -22.59 -15.52 -5.89
N GLY A 79 -23.67 -14.72 -5.83
CA GLY A 79 -24.36 -14.38 -4.58
C GLY A 79 -23.63 -13.35 -3.72
N ALA A 80 -22.50 -12.81 -4.18
CA ALA A 80 -21.59 -11.96 -3.41
C ALA A 80 -22.09 -10.52 -3.18
N LEU A 81 -23.26 -10.16 -3.70
CA LEU A 81 -23.86 -8.82 -3.51
C LEU A 81 -24.88 -8.77 -2.37
N GLY A 82 -25.28 -9.91 -1.80
CA GLY A 82 -26.42 -10.02 -0.89
C GLY A 82 -27.73 -10.34 -1.64
N ILE A 83 -28.88 -10.00 -1.04
CA ILE A 83 -30.21 -10.43 -1.50
C ILE A 83 -31.10 -9.24 -1.88
N GLY A 84 -31.93 -9.41 -2.93
CA GLY A 84 -33.00 -8.46 -3.29
C GLY A 84 -32.49 -7.05 -3.60
N ALA A 85 -33.16 -6.03 -3.05
CA ALA A 85 -32.83 -4.62 -3.29
C ALA A 85 -31.45 -4.19 -2.75
N ILE A 86 -30.94 -4.86 -1.71
CA ILE A 86 -29.61 -4.61 -1.15
C ILE A 86 -28.54 -4.98 -2.18
N ALA A 87 -28.72 -6.10 -2.88
CA ALA A 87 -27.79 -6.53 -3.93
C ALA A 87 -27.71 -5.52 -5.09
N GLU A 88 -28.84 -4.89 -5.43
CA GLU A 88 -28.88 -3.86 -6.47
C GLU A 88 -28.15 -2.60 -6.02
N GLN A 89 -28.42 -2.11 -4.81
CA GLN A 89 -27.73 -0.95 -4.24
C GLN A 89 -26.21 -1.18 -4.14
N ASN A 90 -25.78 -2.34 -3.63
CA ASN A 90 -24.37 -2.70 -3.56
C ASN A 90 -23.74 -2.75 -4.96
N GLY A 91 -24.46 -3.28 -5.96
CA GLY A 91 -24.01 -3.28 -7.33
C GLY A 91 -23.79 -1.88 -7.91
N PHE A 92 -24.71 -0.94 -7.65
CA PHE A 92 -24.54 0.45 -8.06
C PHE A 92 -23.34 1.13 -7.40
N LEU A 93 -23.15 0.95 -6.09
CA LEU A 93 -22.01 1.52 -5.36
C LEU A 93 -20.67 0.97 -5.86
N LEU A 94 -20.59 -0.33 -6.13
CA LEU A 94 -19.38 -0.96 -6.68
C LEU A 94 -19.06 -0.44 -8.09
N LEU A 95 -20.08 -0.25 -8.94
CA LEU A 95 -19.90 0.32 -10.26
C LEU A 95 -19.40 1.77 -10.19
N GLU A 96 -20.05 2.62 -9.40
CA GLU A 96 -19.67 4.03 -9.23
C GLU A 96 -18.20 4.16 -8.80
N GLN A 97 -17.81 3.45 -7.73
CA GLN A 97 -16.43 3.47 -7.24
C GLN A 97 -15.41 2.97 -8.28
N SER A 98 -15.78 1.94 -9.04
CA SER A 98 -14.91 1.38 -10.08
C SER A 98 -14.77 2.33 -11.26
N GLN A 99 -15.85 3.01 -11.65
CA GLN A 99 -15.87 3.99 -12.74
C GLN A 99 -14.98 5.19 -12.41
N GLU A 100 -15.08 5.76 -11.20
CA GLU A 100 -14.23 6.89 -10.78
C GLU A 100 -12.72 6.57 -10.91
N ILE A 101 -12.32 5.36 -10.51
CA ILE A 101 -10.93 4.88 -10.63
C ILE A 101 -10.55 4.71 -12.11
N LEU A 102 -11.43 4.10 -12.91
CA LEU A 102 -11.16 3.76 -14.31
C LEU A 102 -11.12 4.99 -15.22
N GLU A 103 -11.99 5.96 -15.01
CA GLU A 103 -11.98 7.24 -15.73
C GLU A 103 -10.67 7.99 -15.48
N THR A 104 -10.27 8.06 -14.21
CA THR A 104 -9.01 8.67 -13.81
C THR A 104 -7.81 7.93 -14.41
N TYR A 105 -7.82 6.59 -14.35
CA TYR A 105 -6.81 5.76 -14.98
C TYR A 105 -6.70 6.00 -16.49
N GLN A 106 -7.84 6.00 -17.20
CA GLN A 106 -7.90 6.23 -18.64
C GLN A 106 -7.34 7.62 -19.03
N GLN A 107 -7.72 8.66 -18.30
CA GLN A 107 -7.19 10.01 -18.51
C GLN A 107 -5.67 10.07 -18.28
N SER A 108 -5.18 9.34 -17.26
CA SER A 108 -3.77 9.40 -16.86
C SER A 108 -2.82 8.72 -17.84
N ILE A 109 -3.30 7.70 -18.55
CA ILE A 109 -2.53 7.00 -19.57
C ILE A 109 -2.68 7.65 -20.96
N ALA A 110 -3.47 8.72 -21.09
CA ALA A 110 -3.59 9.47 -22.32
C ALA A 110 -2.22 10.04 -22.72
N GLY A 111 -1.77 9.73 -23.95
CA GLY A 111 -0.45 10.12 -24.44
C GLY A 111 0.66 9.08 -24.21
N TYR A 112 0.37 7.98 -23.51
CA TYR A 112 1.24 6.81 -23.47
C TYR A 112 0.80 5.81 -24.54
N SER A 113 1.69 5.53 -25.50
CA SER A 113 1.40 4.71 -26.67
C SER A 113 1.62 3.21 -26.42
N GLY A 114 2.27 2.84 -25.32
CA GLY A 114 2.51 1.44 -24.96
C GLY A 114 2.35 1.18 -23.46
N VAL A 115 1.98 -0.06 -23.15
CA VAL A 115 2.01 -0.65 -21.82
C VAL A 115 2.79 -1.96 -21.91
N ASN A 116 3.49 -2.35 -20.85
CA ASN A 116 4.23 -3.60 -20.85
C ASN A 116 3.28 -4.82 -21.03
N GLU A 117 3.46 -5.56 -22.13
CA GLU A 117 2.68 -6.77 -22.42
C GLU A 117 3.05 -7.92 -21.46
N PHE A 118 4.33 -8.03 -21.12
CA PHE A 118 4.86 -8.96 -20.13
C PHE A 118 5.30 -8.23 -18.87
N PRO A 119 5.18 -8.85 -17.69
CA PRO A 119 5.71 -8.27 -16.46
C PRO A 119 7.19 -7.87 -16.60
N VAL A 120 7.53 -6.69 -16.09
CA VAL A 120 8.92 -6.20 -16.05
C VAL A 120 9.60 -6.83 -14.86
N GLU A 121 10.66 -7.59 -15.12
CA GLU A 121 11.52 -8.14 -14.08
C GLU A 121 12.34 -7.02 -13.43
N VAL A 122 12.37 -7.02 -12.11
CA VAL A 122 13.15 -6.08 -11.31
C VAL A 122 13.94 -6.85 -10.26
N PHE A 123 15.19 -6.45 -10.08
CA PHE A 123 16.14 -7.16 -9.25
C PHE A 123 17.06 -6.20 -8.51
N PHE A 124 17.40 -6.53 -7.27
CA PHE A 124 18.46 -5.88 -6.52
C PHE A 124 19.09 -6.85 -5.52
N GLU A 125 20.41 -6.79 -5.37
CA GLU A 125 21.16 -7.62 -4.43
C GLU A 125 22.05 -6.74 -3.56
N HIS A 126 22.04 -6.99 -2.26
CA HIS A 126 22.95 -6.38 -1.32
C HIS A 126 23.23 -7.32 -0.15
N SER A 127 24.50 -7.47 0.23
CA SER A 127 24.94 -8.26 1.38
C SER A 127 24.38 -9.69 1.43
N GLY A 128 24.26 -10.35 0.26
CA GLY A 128 23.77 -11.73 0.14
C GLY A 128 22.26 -11.90 0.28
N LEU A 129 21.50 -10.80 0.34
CA LEU A 129 20.05 -10.79 0.22
C LEU A 129 19.65 -10.27 -1.15
N THR A 130 18.57 -10.84 -1.67
CA THR A 130 18.06 -10.54 -3.01
C THR A 130 16.60 -10.09 -2.95
N ILE A 131 16.30 -9.04 -3.70
CA ILE A 131 14.95 -8.65 -4.08
C ILE A 131 14.75 -9.08 -5.53
N ASP A 132 13.74 -9.92 -5.75
CA ASP A 132 13.28 -10.36 -7.06
C ASP A 132 11.75 -10.18 -7.11
N ASP A 133 11.28 -9.35 -8.04
CA ASP A 133 9.85 -9.07 -8.23
C ASP A 133 9.54 -8.85 -9.71
N THR A 134 8.25 -8.90 -10.05
CA THR A 134 7.77 -8.57 -11.40
C THR A 134 6.67 -7.52 -11.33
N LEU A 135 6.73 -6.54 -12.23
CA LEU A 135 5.83 -5.38 -12.20
C LEU A 135 5.02 -5.27 -13.50
N THR A 136 3.74 -4.96 -13.36
CA THR A 136 2.82 -4.68 -14.48
C THR A 136 2.27 -3.26 -14.41
N GLY A 137 1.75 -2.77 -15.53
CA GLY A 137 1.20 -1.42 -15.62
C GLY A 137 2.25 -0.34 -15.83
N LEU A 138 3.42 -0.69 -16.37
CA LEU A 138 4.42 0.26 -16.84
C LEU A 138 4.04 0.76 -18.23
N HIS A 139 3.68 2.04 -18.31
CA HIS A 139 3.35 2.73 -19.54
C HIS A 139 4.57 3.48 -20.08
N THR A 140 4.69 3.53 -21.41
CA THR A 140 5.73 4.27 -22.13
C THR A 140 5.13 5.11 -23.24
N ASN A 141 5.65 6.33 -23.41
CA ASN A 141 5.32 7.17 -24.57
C ASN A 141 6.40 7.09 -25.65
N GLU A 142 6.17 7.78 -26.78
CA GLU A 142 7.09 7.80 -27.93
C GLU A 142 8.45 8.43 -27.60
N SER A 143 8.50 9.35 -26.65
CA SER A 143 9.74 9.93 -26.11
C SER A 143 10.50 8.98 -25.18
N GLY A 144 9.90 7.82 -24.86
CA GLY A 144 10.46 6.82 -23.96
C GLY A 144 10.31 7.17 -22.47
N GLU A 145 9.52 8.17 -22.10
CA GLU A 145 9.19 8.47 -20.70
C GLU A 145 8.37 7.31 -20.11
N ARG A 146 8.60 7.02 -18.83
CA ARG A 146 7.98 5.89 -18.12
C ARG A 146 7.04 6.38 -17.03
N LEU A 147 5.84 5.81 -17.02
CA LEU A 147 4.84 6.00 -15.98
C LEU A 147 4.35 4.64 -15.50
N TRP A 148 4.66 4.31 -14.25
CA TRP A 148 4.10 3.12 -13.61
C TRP A 148 2.76 3.49 -12.96
N VAL A 149 1.66 2.96 -13.52
CA VAL A 149 0.30 3.27 -13.05
C VAL A 149 -0.29 2.09 -12.29
N VAL A 150 -0.61 2.32 -11.02
CA VAL A 150 -1.25 1.33 -10.14
C VAL A 150 -2.63 1.83 -9.71
N THR A 151 -3.55 0.91 -9.53
CA THR A 151 -4.95 1.18 -9.13
C THR A 151 -5.25 0.51 -7.79
N SER A 152 -5.98 1.18 -6.90
CA SER A 152 -6.35 0.62 -5.60
C SER A 152 -7.76 1.01 -5.19
N ALA A 153 -8.53 0.04 -4.66
CA ALA A 153 -9.82 0.29 -4.02
C ALA A 153 -9.69 0.88 -2.60
N SER A 154 -8.46 1.06 -2.10
CA SER A 154 -8.20 1.68 -0.80
C SER A 154 -8.16 3.21 -0.90
N ASN A 155 -8.45 3.88 0.22
CA ASN A 155 -8.19 5.32 0.36
C ASN A 155 -6.69 5.54 0.55
N ILE A 156 -5.99 6.01 -0.50
CA ILE A 156 -4.54 6.28 -0.44
C ILE A 156 -4.30 7.77 -0.61
N ALA A 157 -4.58 8.30 -1.80
CA ALA A 157 -4.34 9.70 -2.12
C ALA A 157 -5.41 10.60 -1.47
N ALA A 158 -4.99 11.75 -0.96
CA ALA A 158 -5.89 12.74 -0.40
C ALA A 158 -6.63 13.47 -1.53
N LYS A 159 -7.95 13.65 -1.38
CA LYS A 159 -8.81 14.33 -2.36
C LYS A 159 -8.38 15.79 -2.64
N ASN A 160 -7.69 16.41 -1.69
CA ASN A 160 -7.15 17.76 -1.82
C ASN A 160 -5.76 17.82 -2.52
N GLY A 161 -5.24 16.68 -2.98
CA GLY A 161 -3.94 16.57 -3.64
C GLY A 161 -2.73 16.73 -2.71
N LYS A 162 -2.92 16.79 -1.38
CA LYS A 162 -1.83 17.02 -0.41
C LYS A 162 -1.05 15.76 -0.02
N GLY A 163 -1.00 14.74 -0.89
CA GLY A 163 -0.25 13.50 -0.64
C GLY A 163 -1.12 12.35 -0.15
N ILE A 164 -0.63 11.59 0.82
CA ILE A 164 -1.23 10.34 1.31
C ILE A 164 -2.08 10.61 2.56
N ASN A 165 -3.28 10.02 2.62
CA ASN A 165 -4.11 10.04 3.83
C ASN A 165 -3.44 9.26 4.97
N SER A 166 -3.70 9.62 6.23
CA SER A 166 -3.08 8.95 7.39
C SER A 166 -3.21 7.42 7.38
N GLY A 167 -4.39 6.90 7.04
CA GLY A 167 -4.64 5.45 6.90
C GLY A 167 -4.20 4.83 5.56
N GLY A 168 -3.68 5.64 4.63
CA GLY A 168 -3.28 5.23 3.28
C GLY A 168 -1.86 4.65 3.21
N TRP A 169 -1.01 4.91 4.20
CA TRP A 169 0.41 4.50 4.20
C TRP A 169 0.61 2.99 4.08
N LYS A 170 -0.21 2.18 4.76
CA LYS A 170 -0.17 0.71 4.64
C LYS A 170 -0.38 0.21 3.21
N HIS A 171 -1.11 0.96 2.39
CA HIS A 171 -1.35 0.62 1.00
C HIS A 171 -0.35 1.28 0.05
N ALA A 172 0.08 2.51 0.35
CA ALA A 172 1.08 3.23 -0.45
C ALA A 172 2.46 2.54 -0.39
N SER A 173 2.86 2.06 0.79
CA SER A 173 4.15 1.40 1.02
C SER A 173 4.36 0.15 0.15
N ALA A 174 3.28 -0.51 -0.29
CA ALA A 174 3.34 -1.66 -1.18
C ALA A 174 3.98 -1.34 -2.56
N TYR A 175 3.99 -0.06 -2.97
CA TYR A 175 4.55 0.39 -4.24
C TYR A 175 5.97 0.96 -4.10
N TYR A 176 6.43 1.21 -2.88
CA TYR A 176 7.72 1.87 -2.64
C TYR A 176 8.90 1.12 -3.29
N LEU A 177 9.04 -0.18 -3.00
CA LEU A 177 10.13 -1.00 -3.57
C LEU A 177 10.10 -1.04 -5.10
N GLY A 178 8.91 -1.21 -5.68
CA GLY A 178 8.77 -1.28 -7.13
C GLY A 178 9.21 0.03 -7.80
N LEU A 179 8.90 1.17 -7.18
CA LEU A 179 9.33 2.48 -7.68
C LEU A 179 10.85 2.62 -7.65
N LEU A 180 11.51 2.24 -6.54
CA LEU A 180 12.98 2.29 -6.44
C LEU A 180 13.63 1.42 -7.51
N LEU A 181 13.18 0.17 -7.63
CA LEU A 181 13.77 -0.80 -8.56
C LEU A 181 13.57 -0.41 -10.03
N LEU A 182 12.40 0.13 -10.40
CA LEU A 182 12.19 0.63 -11.77
C LEU A 182 13.12 1.80 -12.09
N ASN A 183 13.40 2.67 -11.12
CA ASN A 183 14.29 3.81 -11.29
C ASN A 183 15.78 3.43 -11.37
N LEU A 184 16.18 2.23 -10.93
CA LEU A 184 17.51 1.69 -11.23
C LEU A 184 17.69 1.37 -12.72
N GLN A 185 16.60 1.06 -13.43
CA GLN A 185 16.65 0.73 -14.85
C GLN A 185 16.52 1.99 -15.72
N LYS A 186 15.54 2.85 -15.41
CA LYS A 186 15.28 4.09 -16.13
C LYS A 186 14.39 5.01 -15.28
N PRO A 187 14.58 6.34 -15.33
CA PRO A 187 13.68 7.29 -14.66
C PRO A 187 12.21 6.98 -14.94
N THR A 188 11.47 6.70 -13.86
CA THR A 188 10.09 6.22 -13.90
C THR A 188 9.28 6.94 -12.83
N ARG A 189 8.21 7.63 -13.25
CA ARG A 189 7.22 8.18 -12.33
C ARG A 189 6.28 7.09 -11.84
N LEU A 190 5.78 7.23 -10.62
CA LEU A 190 4.66 6.43 -10.11
C LEU A 190 3.39 7.26 -10.12
N LEU A 191 2.29 6.65 -10.56
CA LEU A 191 0.94 7.19 -10.36
C LEU A 191 0.08 6.15 -9.65
N ILE A 192 -0.40 6.50 -8.47
CA ILE A 192 -1.41 5.74 -7.73
C ILE A 192 -2.77 6.37 -7.98
N VAL A 193 -3.68 5.62 -8.61
CA VAL A 193 -5.10 5.97 -8.70
C VAL A 193 -5.87 5.17 -7.65
N SER A 194 -6.35 5.86 -6.62
CA SER A 194 -6.97 5.27 -5.44
C SER A 194 -8.48 5.53 -5.40
N LYS A 195 -9.17 5.00 -4.38
CA LYS A 195 -10.63 5.15 -4.20
C LYS A 195 -11.09 6.59 -4.42
N GLY A 196 -12.22 6.77 -5.13
CA GLY A 196 -12.74 8.09 -5.45
C GLY A 196 -12.03 8.77 -6.63
N GLY A 197 -11.27 8.04 -7.44
CA GLY A 197 -10.44 8.62 -8.51
C GLY A 197 -9.31 9.52 -8.00
N CYS A 198 -8.95 9.43 -6.71
CA CYS A 198 -7.93 10.29 -6.13
C CYS A 198 -6.53 9.84 -6.57
N GLN A 199 -5.69 10.81 -6.97
CA GLN A 199 -4.36 10.55 -7.55
C GLN A 199 -3.22 10.95 -6.61
N LEU A 200 -2.17 10.12 -6.56
CA LEU A 200 -0.85 10.50 -6.08
C LEU A 200 0.15 10.25 -7.21
N GLN A 201 0.73 11.33 -7.73
CA GLN A 201 1.80 11.27 -8.71
C GLN A 201 3.12 11.54 -8.01
N VAL A 202 4.11 10.68 -8.23
CA VAL A 202 5.43 10.72 -7.60
C VAL A 202 6.49 10.85 -8.69
N ALA A 203 7.41 11.78 -8.50
CA ALA A 203 8.50 12.05 -9.42
C ALA A 203 9.47 10.84 -9.53
N PRO A 204 10.29 10.77 -10.59
CA PRO A 204 11.34 9.75 -10.67
C PRO A 204 12.33 9.90 -9.51
N VAL A 205 12.78 8.77 -8.98
CA VAL A 205 13.79 8.73 -7.90
C VAL A 205 15.17 8.68 -8.55
N PRO A 206 16.14 9.55 -8.16
CA PRO A 206 17.52 9.42 -8.62
C PRO A 206 18.08 8.03 -8.34
N ALA A 207 18.79 7.43 -9.29
CA ALA A 207 19.26 6.05 -9.17
C ALA A 207 20.17 5.87 -7.95
N GLU A 208 21.02 6.85 -7.64
CA GLU A 208 21.91 6.83 -6.47
C GLU A 208 21.12 6.79 -5.15
N LEU A 209 20.04 7.57 -5.06
CA LEU A 209 19.16 7.57 -3.89
C LEU A 209 18.37 6.25 -3.79
N ALA A 210 17.93 5.71 -4.92
CA ALA A 210 17.24 4.42 -4.97
C ALA A 210 18.15 3.28 -4.50
N VAL A 211 19.42 3.25 -4.92
CA VAL A 211 20.42 2.29 -4.43
C VAL A 211 20.58 2.44 -2.92
N GLN A 212 20.85 3.64 -2.42
CA GLN A 212 21.06 3.88 -0.99
C GLN A 212 19.89 3.36 -0.14
N GLN A 213 18.65 3.68 -0.54
CA GLN A 213 17.46 3.24 0.18
C GLN A 213 17.27 1.71 0.11
N LEU A 214 17.54 1.09 -1.05
CA LEU A 214 17.43 -0.37 -1.18
C LEU A 214 18.47 -1.12 -0.33
N GLU A 215 19.70 -0.61 -0.24
CA GLU A 215 20.74 -1.17 0.65
C GLU A 215 20.29 -1.10 2.11
N GLN A 216 19.87 0.09 2.56
CA GLN A 216 19.35 0.31 3.91
C GLN A 216 18.18 -0.62 4.26
N ILE A 217 17.23 -0.80 3.33
CA ILE A 217 16.12 -1.74 3.51
C ILE A 217 16.64 -3.16 3.70
N LEU A 218 17.59 -3.62 2.87
CA LEU A 218 18.13 -4.98 2.98
C LEU A 218 18.96 -5.18 4.26
N GLU A 219 19.65 -4.16 4.74
CA GLU A 219 20.32 -4.21 6.05
C GLU A 219 19.32 -4.33 7.22
N LEU A 220 18.21 -3.59 7.18
CA LEU A 220 17.14 -3.70 8.17
C LEU A 220 16.40 -5.05 8.08
N VAL A 221 16.25 -5.61 6.89
CA VAL A 221 15.73 -6.97 6.69
C VAL A 221 16.67 -7.99 7.33
N ALA A 222 17.99 -7.89 7.08
CA ALA A 222 18.98 -8.76 7.69
C ALA A 222 18.95 -8.68 9.23
N LEU A 223 18.78 -7.47 9.78
CA LEU A 223 18.63 -7.24 11.21
C LEU A 223 17.35 -7.92 11.77
N SER A 224 16.21 -7.75 11.10
CA SER A 224 14.95 -8.38 11.49
C SER A 224 14.94 -9.89 11.33
N ALA A 225 15.77 -10.45 10.45
CA ALA A 225 15.91 -11.89 10.32
C ALA A 225 16.63 -12.52 11.52
N GLN A 226 17.49 -11.76 12.21
CA GLN A 226 18.27 -12.24 13.35
C GLN A 226 17.50 -12.17 14.67
N GLN A 227 16.67 -11.15 14.83
CA GLN A 227 15.84 -10.96 16.03
C GLN A 227 14.60 -10.12 15.68
N PRO A 228 13.46 -10.34 16.34
CA PRO A 228 12.26 -9.58 16.04
C PRO A 228 12.43 -8.10 16.43
N GLN A 229 12.05 -7.19 15.53
CA GLN A 229 12.16 -5.76 15.75
C GLN A 229 10.81 -5.16 16.20
N PRO A 230 10.73 -4.53 17.38
CA PRO A 230 9.50 -3.94 17.90
C PRO A 230 9.20 -2.62 17.19
N MET A 231 8.58 -2.72 16.02
CA MET A 231 8.28 -1.56 15.18
C MET A 231 7.01 -1.82 14.36
N HIS A 232 6.32 -0.74 13.99
CA HIS A 232 5.12 -0.79 13.17
C HIS A 232 4.98 0.48 12.31
N LEU A 233 4.55 0.33 11.05
CA LEU A 233 4.37 1.44 10.11
C LEU A 233 3.50 2.57 10.65
N ASP A 234 2.31 2.26 11.18
CA ASP A 234 1.41 3.26 11.79
C ASP A 234 2.04 4.05 12.94
N VAL A 235 2.90 3.42 13.76
CA VAL A 235 3.65 4.11 14.83
C VAL A 235 4.64 5.08 14.22
N ALA A 236 5.42 4.62 13.23
CA ALA A 236 6.41 5.44 12.55
C ALA A 236 5.79 6.64 11.84
N MET A 237 4.72 6.43 11.07
CA MET A 237 4.04 7.51 10.35
C MET A 237 3.38 8.51 11.30
N THR A 238 2.88 8.05 12.46
CA THR A 238 2.34 8.94 13.50
C THR A 238 3.45 9.79 14.12
N TRP A 239 4.57 9.16 14.48
CA TRP A 239 5.74 9.86 15.03
C TRP A 239 6.28 10.90 14.05
N LEU A 240 6.54 10.53 12.79
CA LEU A 240 7.04 11.43 11.75
C LEU A 240 6.06 12.59 11.46
N SER A 241 4.76 12.32 11.41
CA SER A 241 3.77 13.38 11.22
C SER A 241 3.75 14.38 12.38
N ALA A 242 3.96 13.91 13.61
CA ALA A 242 4.04 14.77 14.78
C ALA A 242 5.34 15.58 14.82
N MET A 243 6.47 15.01 14.38
CA MET A 243 7.72 15.75 14.19
C MET A 243 7.53 16.94 13.22
N ASP A 244 6.92 16.70 12.06
CA ASP A 244 6.68 17.77 11.07
C ASP A 244 5.75 18.87 11.61
N LYS A 245 4.65 18.49 12.28
CA LYS A 245 3.66 19.44 12.79
C LYS A 245 4.16 20.28 13.96
N ASN A 246 5.07 19.73 14.75
CA ASN A 246 5.50 20.33 16.01
C ASN A 246 6.95 20.84 15.97
N GLY A 247 7.48 21.15 14.79
CA GLY A 247 8.81 21.76 14.65
C GLY A 247 9.95 20.86 15.13
N GLN A 248 9.85 19.56 14.87
CA GLN A 248 10.81 18.51 15.27
C GLN A 248 10.88 18.27 16.79
N ASP A 249 9.78 18.51 17.52
CA ASP A 249 9.67 18.16 18.94
C ASP A 249 9.46 16.64 19.14
N GLU A 250 10.53 15.96 19.54
CA GLU A 250 10.53 14.52 19.79
C GLU A 250 9.62 14.09 20.94
N MET A 251 9.46 14.92 21.97
CA MET A 251 8.62 14.58 23.12
C MET A 251 7.15 14.49 22.67
N LEU A 252 6.69 15.45 21.88
CA LEU A 252 5.35 15.43 21.30
C LEU A 252 5.18 14.30 20.27
N ALA A 253 6.22 13.98 19.51
CA ALA A 253 6.19 12.86 18.57
C ALA A 253 6.10 11.51 19.27
N HIS A 254 6.86 11.31 20.36
CA HIS A 254 6.76 10.10 21.17
C HIS A 254 5.40 9.98 21.85
N GLU A 255 4.83 11.08 22.34
CA GLU A 255 3.49 11.05 22.93
C GLU A 255 2.41 10.68 21.90
N ALA A 256 2.44 11.27 20.70
CA ALA A 256 1.49 10.92 19.64
C ALA A 256 1.60 9.43 19.22
N ALA A 257 2.83 8.93 19.11
CA ALA A 257 3.09 7.54 18.78
C ALA A 257 2.67 6.57 19.91
N ARG A 258 2.86 6.97 21.18
CA ARG A 258 2.35 6.24 22.36
C ARG A 258 0.84 6.12 22.31
N GLN A 259 0.14 7.23 22.10
CA GLN A 259 -1.33 7.26 21.97
C GLN A 259 -1.80 6.33 20.84
N LYS A 260 -1.16 6.38 19.66
CA LYS A 260 -1.50 5.47 18.55
C LYS A 260 -1.26 4.00 18.91
N TYR A 261 -0.23 3.72 19.70
CA TYR A 261 0.13 2.34 20.05
C TYR A 261 -0.79 1.74 21.11
N GLU A 262 -1.07 2.49 22.18
CA GLU A 262 -1.64 1.99 23.44
C GLU A 262 -3.10 2.38 23.65
N GLU A 263 -3.56 3.49 23.08
CA GLU A 263 -4.90 4.03 23.39
C GLU A 263 -5.94 3.52 22.39
N GLU A 264 -7.11 3.13 22.93
CA GLU A 264 -8.27 2.77 22.14
C GLU A 264 -9.03 4.03 21.71
N GLY A 265 -9.28 4.16 20.41
CA GLY A 265 -10.17 5.17 19.86
C GLY A 265 -11.62 4.67 19.80
N PHE A 266 -12.56 5.58 19.63
CA PHE A 266 -14.01 5.28 19.58
C PHE A 266 -14.41 4.18 18.57
N GLN A 267 -13.63 3.97 17.50
CA GLN A 267 -13.81 2.91 16.50
C GLN A 267 -12.48 2.29 16.00
N ASP A 268 -11.37 2.54 16.69
CA ASP A 268 -10.04 1.98 16.32
C ASP A 268 -9.42 1.37 17.58
N PRO A 269 -9.36 0.03 17.69
CA PRO A 269 -8.65 -0.62 18.78
C PRO A 269 -7.19 -0.17 18.85
N ALA A 270 -6.64 -0.12 20.06
CA ALA A 270 -5.23 0.20 20.28
C ALA A 270 -4.33 -0.69 19.41
N LEU A 271 -3.30 -0.11 18.78
CA LEU A 271 -2.47 -0.82 17.80
C LEU A 271 -1.76 -2.06 18.40
N VAL A 272 -1.36 -1.99 19.66
CA VAL A 272 -0.81 -3.13 20.41
C VAL A 272 -1.75 -4.34 20.38
N THR A 273 -3.07 -4.11 20.39
CA THR A 273 -4.06 -5.17 20.37
C THR A 273 -4.37 -5.69 18.98
N LYS A 274 -4.15 -4.94 17.89
CA LYS A 274 -4.49 -5.36 16.52
C LYS A 274 -3.30 -5.81 15.67
N SER A 275 -2.09 -5.43 16.04
CA SER A 275 -0.88 -5.87 15.34
C SER A 275 -0.60 -7.35 15.61
N ASP A 276 -0.36 -8.12 14.55
CA ASP A 276 -0.19 -9.57 14.66
C ASP A 276 1.18 -9.93 15.25
N TYR A 277 2.21 -9.11 15.01
CA TYR A 277 3.58 -9.40 15.40
C TYR A 277 4.14 -8.34 16.34
N CYS A 278 3.94 -7.05 16.05
CA CYS A 278 4.49 -5.97 16.89
C CYS A 278 4.00 -6.05 18.35
N GLY A 279 2.70 -6.24 18.57
CA GLY A 279 2.10 -6.36 19.90
C GLY A 279 2.61 -7.54 20.73
N ARG A 280 3.19 -8.57 20.09
CA ARG A 280 3.78 -9.73 20.77
C ARG A 280 5.21 -9.48 21.25
N VAL A 281 5.91 -8.52 20.65
CA VAL A 281 7.33 -8.23 20.95
C VAL A 281 7.51 -6.92 21.71
N ALA A 282 6.46 -6.09 21.78
CA ALA A 282 6.40 -4.87 22.55
C ALA A 282 5.04 -4.73 23.24
N GLU A 283 4.97 -5.03 24.53
CA GLU A 283 3.73 -4.89 25.31
C GLU A 283 3.34 -3.41 25.57
N SER A 284 4.28 -2.49 25.38
CA SER A 284 4.07 -1.04 25.52
C SER A 284 4.88 -0.27 24.48
N TYR A 285 4.51 0.99 24.24
CA TYR A 285 5.27 1.88 23.37
C TYR A 285 6.66 2.16 23.92
N GLN A 286 6.85 2.12 25.25
CA GLN A 286 8.16 2.25 25.86
C GLN A 286 9.13 1.17 25.35
N ALA A 287 8.67 -0.05 25.08
CA ALA A 287 9.50 -1.10 24.50
C ALA A 287 9.92 -0.80 23.05
N ILE A 288 9.04 -0.17 22.26
CA ILE A 288 9.35 0.32 20.90
C ILE A 288 10.38 1.46 20.98
N GLN A 289 10.12 2.47 21.83
CA GLN A 289 10.98 3.63 21.99
C GLN A 289 12.37 3.27 22.53
N ALA A 290 12.45 2.32 23.47
CA ALA A 290 13.70 1.86 24.06
C ALA A 290 14.50 0.93 23.13
N SER A 291 13.95 0.53 21.98
CA SER A 291 14.68 -0.25 20.99
C SER A 291 15.92 0.53 20.52
N PRO A 292 17.12 -0.08 20.55
CA PRO A 292 18.32 0.58 20.04
C PRO A 292 18.23 0.85 18.52
N HIS A 293 17.29 0.20 17.83
CA HIS A 293 17.09 0.33 16.39
C HIS A 293 15.94 1.27 16.02
N PHE A 294 15.26 1.90 16.99
CA PHE A 294 14.12 2.80 16.73
C PHE A 294 14.49 3.87 15.71
N ARG A 295 15.59 4.59 15.94
CA ARG A 295 16.08 5.64 15.03
C ARG A 295 16.48 5.10 13.68
N ARG A 296 17.15 3.96 13.66
CA ARG A 296 17.55 3.31 12.41
C ARG A 296 16.34 3.04 11.50
N PHE A 297 15.24 2.50 12.05
CA PHE A 297 14.01 2.30 11.27
C PHE A 297 13.36 3.61 10.82
N MET A 298 13.36 4.66 11.65
CA MET A 298 12.84 5.97 11.25
C MET A 298 13.67 6.56 10.10
N ASP A 299 14.99 6.62 10.28
CA ASP A 299 15.90 7.39 9.44
C ASP A 299 16.30 6.65 8.15
N GLU A 300 16.28 5.31 8.15
CA GLU A 300 16.73 4.47 7.02
C GLU A 300 15.60 3.78 6.26
N LEU A 301 14.36 3.76 6.79
CA LEU A 301 13.21 3.16 6.12
C LEU A 301 12.01 4.11 6.03
N TYR A 302 11.46 4.52 7.16
CA TYR A 302 10.15 5.16 7.17
C TYR A 302 10.19 6.61 6.68
N ASP A 303 11.15 7.41 7.12
CA ASP A 303 11.30 8.77 6.65
C ASP A 303 11.75 8.85 5.18
N PRO A 304 12.73 8.06 4.71
CA PRO A 304 13.05 7.98 3.29
C PRO A 304 11.86 7.58 2.41
N MET A 305 11.08 6.58 2.84
CA MET A 305 9.85 6.19 2.12
C MET A 305 8.84 7.33 2.08
N ARG A 306 8.63 8.01 3.21
CA ARG A 306 7.69 9.13 3.33
C ARG A 306 8.07 10.31 2.44
N LEU A 307 9.35 10.65 2.39
CA LEU A 307 9.90 11.72 1.56
C LEU A 307 9.95 11.33 0.08
N THR A 308 10.01 10.03 -0.24
CA THR A 308 9.94 9.54 -1.62
C THR A 308 8.50 9.57 -2.15
N LEU A 309 7.52 9.13 -1.36
CA LEU A 309 6.11 9.03 -1.77
C LEU A 309 5.33 10.35 -1.57
N VAL A 310 5.93 11.46 -2.00
CA VAL A 310 5.31 12.79 -1.98
C VAL A 310 4.74 13.16 -3.37
N PRO A 311 3.73 14.04 -3.44
CA PRO A 311 3.29 14.61 -4.71
C PRO A 311 4.45 15.25 -5.47
N GLU A 312 4.55 14.96 -6.77
CA GLU A 312 5.43 15.69 -7.69
C GLU A 312 5.02 17.17 -7.72
N ASP A 313 6.00 18.06 -7.60
CA ASP A 313 5.77 19.50 -7.69
C ASP A 313 5.19 19.84 -9.06
N LYS A 314 4.06 20.56 -9.07
CA LYS A 314 3.47 21.08 -10.30
C LYS A 314 4.37 22.21 -10.79
N SER A 315 5.16 21.95 -11.83
CA SER A 315 5.87 22.99 -12.59
C SER A 315 4.89 23.94 -13.29
#